data_AF-A0A6J4UYH6-F1
#
_entry.id   AF-A0A6J4UYH6-F1
#
_cell.length_a   1.000
_cell.length_b   1.000
_cell.length_c   1.000
_cell.angle_alpha   90.00
_cell.angle_beta   90.00
_cell.angle_gamma   90.00
#
_symmetry.space_group_name_H-M   'P 1'
#
loop_
_entity.id
_entity.type
_entity.pdbx_description
1 polymer ?
#
loop_
_entity_poly.entity_id
_entity_poly.type
_entity_poly.pdbx_seq_one_letter_code
_entity_poly.pdbx_strand_id
1 'polypeptide(L)' 'MDQHSDSRRMTSVEIQAVTVDDAVRLALEQLGRGEDEVEIEILSDAGADAGDEALVRVTVKGMASQPEPRAARGRG' A
#
# COMPACT_ATOMS: atom_id res chain seq x y z
N MET A 1 23.18 13.03 10.34
CA MET A 1 22.30 11.89 10.70
C MET A 1 20.89 12.33 10.45
N ASP A 2 20.62 12.50 9.18
CA ASP A 2 19.42 13.11 8.62
C ASP A 2 18.39 11.98 8.62
N GLN A 3 17.46 12.05 9.56
CA GLN A 3 16.44 11.02 9.77
C GLN A 3 15.54 10.96 8.53
N HIS A 4 15.95 10.14 7.57
CA HIS A 4 15.23 9.77 6.34
C HIS A 4 13.99 8.90 6.60
N SER A 5 13.40 8.98 7.78
CA SER A 5 12.35 8.10 8.25
C SER A 5 11.18 8.97 8.70
N ASP A 6 10.21 9.22 7.83
CA ASP A 6 8.76 9.20 8.14
C ASP A 6 7.87 9.91 7.11
N SER A 7 8.39 10.82 6.27
CA SER A 7 7.52 11.55 5.32
C SER A 7 6.95 10.68 4.17
N ARG A 8 7.38 9.43 4.06
CA ARG A 8 6.86 8.42 3.12
C ARG A 8 5.70 7.59 3.72
N ARG A 9 5.40 7.75 5.02
CA ARG A 9 4.35 6.98 5.71
C ARG A 9 2.94 7.55 5.55
N MET A 10 2.78 8.76 5.00
CA MET A 10 1.44 9.29 4.65
C MET A 10 0.95 8.84 3.28
N THR A 11 1.83 8.29 2.44
CA THR A 11 1.46 7.84 1.09
C THR A 11 1.12 6.35 1.04
N SER A 12 1.47 5.59 2.08
CA SER A 12 1.19 4.16 2.17
C SER A 12 1.03 3.72 3.63
N VAL A 13 0.00 2.91 3.91
CA VAL A 13 -0.30 2.34 5.22
C VAL A 13 -0.37 0.82 5.15
N GLU A 14 0.04 0.15 6.23
CA GLU A 14 -0.04 -1.30 6.38
C GLU A 14 -1.00 -1.61 7.52
N ILE A 15 -2.02 -2.41 7.25
CA ILE A 15 -3.09 -2.72 8.21
C ILE A 15 -3.24 -4.24 8.33
N GLN A 16 -3.35 -4.70 9.58
CA GLN A 16 -3.71 -6.07 9.94
C GLN A 16 -5.16 -6.12 10.39
N ALA A 17 -5.92 -7.10 9.90
CA ALA A 17 -7.29 -7.34 10.32
C ALA A 17 -7.69 -8.80 10.16
N VAL A 18 -8.84 -9.16 10.72
CA VAL A 18 -9.41 -10.53 10.62
C VAL A 18 -9.64 -10.94 9.16
N THR A 19 -10.00 -9.98 8.30
CA THR A 19 -10.24 -10.22 6.87
C THR A 19 -9.52 -9.18 6.01
N VAL A 20 -9.23 -9.53 4.75
CA VAL A 20 -8.64 -8.60 3.76
C VAL A 20 -9.56 -7.39 3.57
N ASP A 21 -10.88 -7.60 3.45
CA ASP A 21 -11.86 -6.52 3.32
C ASP A 21 -11.84 -5.54 4.49
N ASP A 22 -11.73 -6.04 5.73
CA ASP A 22 -11.62 -5.16 6.90
C ASP A 22 -10.32 -4.37 6.89
N ALA A 23 -9.19 -4.99 6.52
CA ALA A 23 -7.90 -4.32 6.43
C ALA A 23 -7.93 -3.21 5.36
N VAL A 24 -8.52 -3.49 4.21
CA VAL A 24 -8.70 -2.51 3.12
C VAL A 24 -9.57 -1.34 3.58
N ARG A 25 -10.74 -1.62 4.17
CA ARG A 25 -11.65 -0.56 4.65
C ARG A 25 -10.96 0.38 5.64
N LEU A 26 -10.27 -0.19 6.63
CA LEU A 26 -9.53 0.58 7.64
C LEU A 26 -8.40 1.42 7.03
N ALA A 27 -7.69 0.87 6.04
CA ALA A 27 -6.63 1.59 5.34
C ALA A 27 -7.17 2.78 4.54
N LEU A 28 -8.29 2.60 3.83
CA LEU A 28 -8.97 3.66 3.08
C LEU A 28 -9.45 4.79 3.99
N GLU A 29 -10.05 4.44 5.14
CA GLU A 29 -10.48 5.41 6.16
C GLU A 29 -9.30 6.21 6.71
N GLN A 30 -8.16 5.54 6.95
CA GLN A 30 -6.96 6.19 7.49
C GLN A 30 -6.29 7.12 6.47
N LEU A 31 -6.30 6.74 5.18
CA LEU A 31 -5.78 7.56 4.09
C LEU A 31 -6.75 8.67 3.67
N GLY A 32 -8.04 8.55 4.00
CA GLY A 32 -9.09 9.45 3.53
C GLY A 32 -9.17 9.47 2.00
N ARG A 33 -9.07 8.30 1.37
CA ARG A 33 -9.07 8.11 -0.10
C ARG A 33 -10.01 6.98 -0.51
N GLY A 34 -10.48 7.03 -1.74
CA GLY A 34 -11.24 5.94 -2.35
C GLY A 34 -10.35 4.77 -2.79
N GLU A 35 -10.95 3.59 -2.97
CA GLU A 35 -10.29 2.39 -3.51
C GLU A 35 -9.72 2.61 -4.93
N ASP A 36 -10.38 3.48 -5.70
CA ASP A 36 -9.96 3.89 -7.03
C ASP A 36 -8.71 4.79 -7.03
N GLU A 37 -8.41 5.43 -5.90
CA GLU A 37 -7.26 6.33 -5.71
C GLU A 37 -6.05 5.64 -5.07
N VAL A 38 -6.14 4.33 -4.76
CA VAL A 38 -5.07 3.59 -4.07
C VAL A 38 -4.72 2.26 -4.75
N GLU A 39 -3.45 1.88 -4.64
CA GLU A 39 -2.92 0.56 -4.98
C GLU A 39 -2.95 -0.31 -3.73
N ILE A 40 -3.60 -1.46 -3.82
CA ILE A 40 -3.78 -2.40 -2.72
C ILE A 40 -2.92 -3.63 -2.99
N GLU A 41 -2.11 -4.00 -2.02
CA GLU A 41 -1.25 -5.17 -2.06
C GLU A 41 -1.50 -6.04 -0.83
N ILE A 42 -1.93 -7.28 -1.07
CA ILE A 42 -2.14 -8.27 -0.02
C ILE A 42 -0.79 -8.91 0.26
N LEU A 43 -0.23 -8.64 1.45
CA LEU A 43 1.04 -9.19 1.90
C LEU A 43 0.84 -10.58 2.54
N SER A 44 -0.32 -10.79 3.18
CA SER A 44 -0.76 -12.08 3.70
C SER A 44 -2.28 -12.16 3.59
N ASP A 45 -2.79 -13.24 2.99
CA ASP A 45 -4.18 -13.63 3.17
C ASP A 45 -4.27 -14.31 4.55
N ALA A 46 -5.25 -13.91 5.37
CA ALA A 46 -5.53 -14.62 6.62
C ALA A 46 -5.74 -16.09 6.26
N GLY A 47 -4.79 -16.96 6.61
CA GLY A 47 -4.84 -18.37 6.25
C GLY A 47 -6.07 -19.07 6.82
N ALA A 48 -6.27 -20.33 6.45
CA ALA A 48 -7.37 -21.14 7.00
C ALA A 48 -7.23 -21.41 8.51
N ASP A 49 -6.08 -21.07 9.10
CA ASP A 49 -5.76 -21.29 10.50
C ASP A 49 -6.32 -20.16 11.39
N ALA A 50 -7.00 -20.57 12.46
CA ALA A 50 -7.60 -19.67 13.43
C ALA A 50 -6.51 -18.94 14.24
N GLY A 51 -6.07 -17.78 13.73
CA GLY A 51 -5.07 -16.95 14.37
C GLY A 51 -4.26 -16.09 13.40
N ASP A 52 -4.33 -16.38 12.09
CA ASP A 52 -3.68 -15.55 11.09
C ASP A 52 -4.56 -14.36 10.72
N GLU A 53 -3.98 -13.16 10.78
CA GLU A 53 -4.61 -11.92 10.35
C GLU A 53 -4.17 -11.59 8.92
N ALA A 54 -5.10 -11.05 8.14
CA ALA A 54 -4.79 -10.55 6.82
C ALA A 54 -3.95 -9.28 6.95
N LEU A 55 -2.83 -9.24 6.24
CA LEU A 55 -1.96 -8.07 6.18
C LEU A 55 -2.06 -7.46 4.78
N VAL A 56 -2.44 -6.19 4.74
CA VAL A 56 -2.60 -5.45 3.49
C VAL A 56 -1.80 -4.16 3.56
N ARG A 57 -1.08 -3.85 2.48
CA ARG A 57 -0.47 -2.56 2.23
C ARG A 57 -1.31 -1.78 1.23
N VAL A 58 -1.64 -0.54 1.56
CA VAL A 58 -2.41 0.36 0.69
C VAL A 58 -1.60 1.62 0.43
N THR A 59 -1.41 1.96 -0.84
CA THR A 59 -0.56 3.08 -1.29
C THR A 59 -1.36 4.01 -2.20
N VAL A 60 -1.29 5.33 -2.02
CA VAL A 60 -2.00 6.29 -2.89
C VAL A 60 -1.42 6.25 -4.32
N LYS A 61 -2.30 6.07 -5.32
CA LYS A 61 -1.94 6.06 -6.75
C LYS A 61 -1.31 7.37 -7.15
N GLY A 62 -0.31 7.31 -8.02
CA GLY A 62 0.46 8.48 -8.45
C GLY A 62 1.42 9.04 -7.38
N MET A 63 1.38 8.55 -6.15
CA MET A 63 2.39 8.78 -5.10
C MET A 63 3.27 7.56 -4.85
N ALA A 64 2.89 6.39 -5.38
CA ALA A 64 3.83 5.33 -5.69
C ALA A 64 4.84 5.90 -6.69
N SER A 65 5.92 6.51 -6.19
CA SER A 65 7.07 6.93 -6.99
C SER A 65 7.68 5.66 -7.59
N GLN A 66 7.07 5.11 -8.63
CA GLN A 66 7.82 4.33 -9.58
C GLN A 66 8.80 5.32 -10.22
N PRO A 67 10.12 5.11 -10.08
CA PRO A 67 11.00 5.60 -11.11
C PRO A 67 10.58 4.85 -12.36
N GLU A 68 9.81 5.50 -13.25
CA GLU A 68 9.67 5.06 -14.63
C GLU A 68 11.08 4.68 -15.11
N PRO A 69 11.33 3.42 -15.53
CA PRO A 69 12.62 3.08 -16.08
C PRO A 69 12.82 3.98 -17.29
N ARG A 70 13.73 4.94 -17.14
CA ARG A 70 14.24 5.78 -18.21
C ARG A 70 15.10 4.90 -19.14
N ALA A 71 14.46 3.98 -19.85
CA ALA A 71 15.01 3.15 -20.91
C ALA A 71 13.81 2.77 -21.80
N ALA A 72 13.63 3.25 -23.04
CA ALA A 72 14.60 3.76 -23.98
C ALA A 72 13.93 4.79 -24.91
N ARG A 73 14.27 6.06 -24.74
CA ARG A 73 14.36 7.00 -25.87
C ARG A 73 15.75 6.84 -26.49
N GLY A 74 15.93 5.84 -27.35
CA GLY A 74 16.87 5.92 -28.48
C GLY A 74 16.00 5.83 -29.74
N ARG A 75 15.65 6.94 -30.39
CA ARG A 75 16.43 7.54 -31.50
C ARG A 75 16.93 6.43 -32.44
N GLY A 76 16.36 6.27 -33.62
CA GLY A 76 16.28 7.30 -34.65
C GLY A 76 17.36 6.98 -35.69
#